data_AF-A0A2E5ARS4-F1
#
_entry.id   AF-A0A2E5ARS4-F1
#
_cell.length_a   1.000
_cell.length_b   1.000
_cell.length_c   1.000
_cell.angle_alpha   90.00
_cell.angle_beta   90.00
_cell.angle_gamma   90.00
#
_symmetry.space_group_name_H-M   'P 1'
#
loop_
_entity.id
_entity.type
_entity.pdbx_description
1 polymer ?
#
loop_
_entity_poly.entity_id
_entity_poly.type
_entity_poly.pdbx_seq_one_letter_code
_entity_poly.pdbx_strand_id
1 'polypeptide(L)'
;MFVLTIFFFSHFAFSQQICQDSSACNYAYEADCIYPEQFYDCNNVCLSDIDNDNICDELEIFGCTDGIYTDGNPMACNYNPIATEDDGSCIYPGLIFDCDGITCLNDIDGDGICDANEIDGCDDIEAYNYDPIATEDDGSCWYPIYGCLEPMAGNYNPYAELDDNSCLFPPWEYSSTDCNMTILIPEEINISIDEEPISYGDWIGAFYQNLNGDVICGGAVMWKEETTSIALWGAEGDQFNGFLENQDIIWKTFSNNEERILIPSYSFGENSYSCNALGGLDDLFIYSQQIYLPPGWSIFSTYISPINNNLEKLFELTDEVVIIKNEMGDVFWPSLGINQIGSLYYDEGYIIKMDYYGDGHNLYLEGSIIPSNVELVFEEGWSIISYLNPSPSSVEETFSTIEDQLIIIKDEDGLIWWPSFGVNSMEMMYPGKGYQIKMLEQSTFSYDQNLFRFSNLNKSSFIYYNEVKSTGNNMTLGIKKDSWLGFSPEIGDEIAVFSKDGLLVGSQVYDGDNVAITLWGDDLSTFEIDGLNVGEQFLLKIWSKNQNKEYNLNVISFLEGSNFFSNNGISIINSVTLEKIINNNDSYYVKDLLGRDLKSPNNENIVIKFYKNGSVKLAGFVN
;
A
#
# COMPACT_ATOMS: atom_id res chain seq x y z
N MET A 1 -26.92 98.71 -86.21
CA MET A 1 -27.37 98.67 -87.62
C MET A 1 -26.24 98.06 -88.43
N PHE A 2 -26.57 97.00 -89.20
CA PHE A 2 -25.70 96.21 -90.10
C PHE A 2 -24.90 97.11 -91.09
N VAL A 3 -23.87 96.67 -91.81
CA VAL A 3 -23.77 95.45 -92.63
C VAL A 3 -22.30 95.16 -92.98
N LEU A 4 -21.99 93.87 -93.03
CA LEU A 4 -21.03 93.14 -93.89
C LEU A 4 -20.60 93.85 -95.19
N THR A 5 -19.44 93.51 -95.78
CA THR A 5 -19.32 92.47 -96.84
C THR A 5 -17.87 92.37 -97.34
N ILE A 6 -17.57 91.17 -97.80
CA ILE A 6 -16.33 90.49 -98.18
C ILE A 6 -15.95 90.78 -99.66
N PHE A 7 -14.67 90.63 -100.08
CA PHE A 7 -14.19 89.61 -101.07
C PHE A 7 -12.91 89.86 -101.92
N PHE A 8 -12.23 88.71 -102.10
CA PHE A 8 -11.53 88.10 -103.26
C PHE A 8 -10.07 88.44 -103.68
N PHE A 9 -9.49 87.42 -104.34
CA PHE A 9 -8.11 86.86 -104.36
C PHE A 9 -7.29 87.18 -105.63
N SER A 10 -5.94 86.99 -105.61
CA SER A 10 -5.19 86.00 -106.46
C SER A 10 -3.63 86.03 -106.35
N HIS A 11 -2.98 84.90 -106.73
CA HIS A 11 -1.59 84.63 -107.24
C HIS A 11 -0.36 84.28 -106.32
N PHE A 12 0.10 83.01 -106.47
CA PHE A 12 1.46 82.39 -106.70
C PHE A 12 2.71 82.46 -105.78
N ALA A 13 3.36 81.26 -105.74
CA ALA A 13 4.77 80.85 -105.49
C ALA A 13 5.28 80.64 -104.05
N PHE A 14 5.68 79.38 -103.75
CA PHE A 14 6.05 78.82 -102.44
C PHE A 14 7.52 79.08 -102.07
N SER A 15 7.74 79.64 -100.88
CA SER A 15 9.02 79.74 -100.17
C SER A 15 9.04 78.70 -99.05
N GLN A 16 10.11 77.93 -98.85
CA GLN A 16 10.27 77.11 -97.63
C GLN A 16 10.38 78.07 -96.43
N GLN A 17 9.36 78.09 -95.58
CA GLN A 17 9.36 78.83 -94.32
C GLN A 17 10.10 78.00 -93.26
N ILE A 18 11.18 78.57 -92.74
CA ILE A 18 11.87 78.16 -91.51
C ILE A 18 11.53 79.20 -90.43
N CYS A 19 11.52 78.81 -89.15
CA CYS A 19 11.27 79.70 -88.03
C CYS A 19 12.26 80.87 -88.09
N GLN A 20 11.74 82.08 -88.30
CA GLN A 20 12.55 83.29 -88.46
C GLN A 20 12.59 84.14 -87.18
N ASP A 21 12.01 83.64 -86.09
CA ASP A 21 12.06 84.30 -84.80
C ASP A 21 13.31 83.86 -84.03
N SER A 22 14.26 84.78 -83.88
CA SER A 22 15.52 84.53 -83.17
C SER A 22 15.36 84.21 -81.69
N SER A 23 14.14 84.35 -81.13
CA SER A 23 13.82 83.98 -79.75
C SER A 23 13.26 82.55 -79.60
N ALA A 24 13.03 81.83 -80.69
CA ALA A 24 12.60 80.44 -80.65
C ALA A 24 13.79 79.48 -80.47
N CYS A 25 13.59 78.41 -79.70
CA CYS A 25 14.59 77.37 -79.43
C CYS A 25 15.04 76.62 -80.68
N ASN A 26 14.20 76.57 -81.71
CA ASN A 26 14.49 75.93 -82.99
C ASN A 26 14.62 76.93 -84.14
N TYR A 27 15.08 78.16 -83.84
CA TYR A 27 15.33 79.20 -84.86
C TYR A 27 16.15 78.65 -86.04
N ALA A 28 15.66 78.93 -87.26
CA ALA A 28 16.22 78.53 -88.55
C ALA A 28 16.28 77.01 -88.86
N TYR A 29 15.71 76.15 -88.02
CA TYR A 29 15.70 74.68 -88.24
C TYR A 29 14.35 74.14 -88.76
N GLU A 30 13.22 74.50 -88.13
CA GLU A 30 11.87 73.99 -88.49
C GLU A 30 10.87 75.13 -88.70
N ALA A 31 9.76 74.88 -89.40
CA ALA A 31 8.80 75.93 -89.77
C ALA A 31 8.00 76.47 -88.56
N ASP A 32 7.71 75.62 -87.58
CA ASP A 32 6.95 75.96 -86.38
C ASP A 32 7.93 76.33 -85.25
N CYS A 33 7.87 77.57 -84.77
CA CYS A 33 8.75 78.05 -83.70
C CYS A 33 8.35 77.44 -82.34
N ILE A 34 9.27 76.70 -81.70
CA ILE A 34 9.15 76.21 -80.32
C ILE A 34 9.84 77.21 -79.41
N TYR A 35 9.16 77.65 -78.37
CA TYR A 35 9.69 78.58 -77.37
C TYR A 35 9.92 77.83 -76.06
N PRO A 36 10.85 78.28 -75.20
CA PRO A 36 11.03 77.65 -73.92
C PRO A 36 9.81 77.92 -73.03
N GLU A 37 9.57 77.05 -72.05
CA GLU A 37 8.53 77.30 -71.05
C GLU A 37 8.86 78.58 -70.26
N GLN A 38 7.83 79.23 -69.72
CA GLN A 38 7.99 80.48 -69.00
C GLN A 38 8.99 80.29 -67.84
N PHE A 39 9.98 81.18 -67.76
CA PHE A 39 11.11 81.16 -66.79
C PHE A 39 12.24 80.15 -67.08
N TYR A 40 12.12 79.31 -68.10
CA TYR A 40 13.19 78.40 -68.54
C TYR A 40 13.86 78.85 -69.83
N ASP A 41 15.07 78.34 -70.07
CA ASP A 41 15.77 78.43 -71.35
C ASP A 41 15.42 77.24 -72.26
N CYS A 42 15.94 77.26 -73.49
CA CYS A 42 15.65 76.25 -74.50
C CYS A 42 16.20 74.84 -74.22
N ASN A 43 16.99 74.67 -73.16
CA ASN A 43 17.46 73.39 -72.67
C ASN A 43 16.74 72.96 -71.37
N ASN A 44 15.63 73.62 -71.02
CA ASN A 44 14.90 73.47 -69.76
C ASN A 44 15.77 73.80 -68.52
N VAL A 45 16.77 74.66 -68.67
CA VAL A 45 17.52 75.20 -67.53
C VAL A 45 16.81 76.47 -67.06
N CYS A 46 16.58 76.58 -65.76
CA CYS A 46 15.93 77.77 -65.22
C CYS A 46 16.78 79.03 -65.47
N LEU A 47 16.12 80.15 -65.80
CA LEU A 47 16.78 81.43 -66.06
C LEU A 47 17.20 82.18 -64.78
N SER A 48 16.47 82.00 -63.67
CA SER A 48 16.79 82.53 -62.34
C SER A 48 16.49 81.47 -61.30
N ASP A 49 17.56 80.91 -60.75
CA ASP A 49 17.54 79.81 -59.78
C ASP A 49 18.66 80.13 -58.78
N ILE A 50 18.29 80.80 -57.69
CA ILE A 50 19.24 81.35 -56.71
C ILE A 50 19.88 80.23 -55.88
N ASP A 51 19.14 79.18 -55.57
CA ASP A 51 19.57 78.10 -54.67
C ASP A 51 20.08 76.85 -55.42
N ASN A 52 19.87 76.79 -56.75
CA ASN A 52 20.27 75.75 -57.70
C ASN A 52 19.52 74.42 -57.52
N ASP A 53 18.26 74.45 -57.12
CA ASP A 53 17.41 73.25 -56.99
C ASP A 53 16.73 72.82 -58.32
N ASN A 54 16.89 73.62 -59.38
CA ASN A 54 16.30 73.50 -60.73
C ASN A 54 14.80 73.86 -60.82
N ILE A 55 14.24 74.47 -59.78
CA ILE A 55 12.95 75.15 -59.80
C ILE A 55 13.24 76.65 -59.94
N CYS A 56 12.47 77.35 -60.76
CA CYS A 56 12.70 78.78 -60.94
C CYS A 56 12.20 79.57 -59.75
N ASP A 57 12.94 80.63 -59.37
CA ASP A 57 12.58 81.52 -58.26
C ASP A 57 11.11 82.02 -58.37
N GLU A 58 10.62 82.30 -59.58
CA GLU A 58 9.24 82.75 -59.81
C GLU A 58 8.17 81.66 -59.70
N LEU A 59 8.59 80.40 -59.68
CA LEU A 59 7.77 79.20 -59.55
C LEU A 59 7.89 78.55 -58.17
N GLU A 60 8.71 79.11 -57.28
CA GLU A 60 8.84 78.62 -55.92
C GLU A 60 7.53 78.76 -55.13
N ILE A 61 7.19 77.70 -54.40
CA ILE A 61 6.09 77.68 -53.46
C ILE A 61 6.68 77.67 -52.06
N PHE A 62 6.56 78.80 -51.38
CA PHE A 62 6.99 78.96 -49.99
C PHE A 62 6.12 78.13 -49.03
N GLY A 63 6.76 77.39 -48.14
CA GLY A 63 6.11 76.68 -47.04
C GLY A 63 7.03 75.62 -46.44
N CYS A 64 6.59 74.97 -45.36
CA CYS A 64 7.44 73.97 -44.71
C CYS A 64 7.73 72.76 -45.62
N THR A 65 9.01 72.54 -45.93
CA THR A 65 9.49 71.44 -46.79
C THR A 65 9.94 70.20 -46.01
N ASP A 66 9.97 70.27 -44.68
CA ASP A 66 10.36 69.16 -43.79
C ASP A 66 9.30 68.03 -43.77
N GLY A 67 9.52 67.04 -44.64
CA GLY A 67 8.60 65.93 -44.93
C GLY A 67 8.50 64.83 -43.86
N ILE A 68 8.28 63.58 -44.27
CA ILE A 68 7.87 62.46 -43.39
C ILE A 68 9.06 61.54 -43.02
N TYR A 69 9.13 61.06 -41.78
CA TYR A 69 10.04 60.00 -41.34
C TYR A 69 9.70 58.65 -41.98
N THR A 70 10.63 57.69 -41.94
CA THR A 70 10.46 56.36 -42.55
C THR A 70 9.32 55.52 -41.96
N ASP A 71 8.78 55.92 -40.81
CA ASP A 71 7.67 55.29 -40.10
C ASP A 71 6.29 55.92 -40.42
N GLY A 72 6.24 56.96 -41.24
CA GLY A 72 5.00 57.61 -41.68
C GLY A 72 4.60 58.87 -40.91
N ASN A 73 5.35 59.28 -39.89
CA ASN A 73 5.07 60.51 -39.14
C ASN A 73 5.74 61.77 -39.76
N PRO A 74 5.01 62.89 -39.92
CA PRO A 74 5.57 64.12 -40.48
C PRO A 74 6.59 64.74 -39.52
N MET A 75 7.77 65.11 -40.05
CA MET A 75 8.84 65.79 -39.32
C MET A 75 8.37 67.17 -38.85
N ALA A 76 7.61 67.88 -39.69
CA ALA A 76 6.87 69.08 -39.31
C ALA A 76 5.35 68.90 -39.50
N CYS A 77 4.58 69.28 -38.49
CA CYS A 77 3.12 69.16 -38.43
C CYS A 77 2.36 69.95 -39.50
N ASN A 78 3.00 70.96 -40.09
CA ASN A 78 2.46 71.76 -41.18
C ASN A 78 3.26 71.58 -42.49
N TYR A 79 3.91 70.42 -42.66
CA TYR A 79 4.56 70.05 -43.91
C TYR A 79 3.61 70.25 -45.10
N ASN A 80 4.11 70.93 -46.13
CA ASN A 80 3.38 71.19 -47.36
C ASN A 80 4.04 70.43 -48.52
N PRO A 81 3.41 69.37 -49.06
CA PRO A 81 4.03 68.52 -50.08
C PRO A 81 4.22 69.19 -51.45
N ILE A 82 3.74 70.41 -51.63
CA ILE A 82 3.96 71.22 -52.84
C ILE A 82 4.89 72.40 -52.60
N ALA A 83 5.38 72.60 -51.37
CA ALA A 83 6.37 73.63 -51.12
C ALA A 83 7.71 73.23 -51.75
N THR A 84 8.34 74.18 -52.41
CA THR A 84 9.64 74.00 -53.06
C THR A 84 10.74 74.77 -52.31
N GLU A 85 10.36 75.77 -51.51
CA GLU A 85 11.31 76.56 -50.70
C GLU A 85 10.79 76.73 -49.26
N ASP A 86 11.68 76.53 -48.28
CA ASP A 86 11.33 76.67 -46.87
C ASP A 86 11.25 78.15 -46.45
N ASP A 87 10.09 78.58 -45.97
CA ASP A 87 9.85 79.94 -45.48
C ASP A 87 10.09 80.08 -43.96
N GLY A 88 10.56 79.02 -43.30
CA GLY A 88 10.76 78.95 -41.86
C GLY A 88 9.47 78.80 -41.07
N SER A 89 8.35 78.45 -41.73
CA SER A 89 7.05 78.25 -41.07
C SER A 89 6.91 76.87 -40.40
N CYS A 90 7.89 75.96 -40.51
CA CYS A 90 7.81 74.61 -39.94
C CYS A 90 7.47 74.60 -38.44
N ILE A 91 6.42 73.86 -38.08
CA ILE A 91 5.98 73.58 -36.72
C ILE A 91 6.30 72.13 -36.44
N TYR A 92 7.19 71.88 -35.49
CA TYR A 92 7.57 70.53 -35.10
C TYR A 92 6.67 70.00 -33.97
N PRO A 93 6.44 68.67 -33.88
CA PRO A 93 5.73 68.07 -32.75
C PRO A 93 6.45 68.36 -31.41
N GLY A 94 5.71 68.26 -30.31
CA GLY A 94 6.27 68.47 -28.97
C GLY A 94 7.24 67.35 -28.56
N LEU A 95 7.87 67.48 -27.39
CA LEU A 95 8.77 66.42 -26.87
C LEU A 95 8.03 65.16 -26.39
N ILE A 96 6.70 65.23 -26.22
CA ILE A 96 5.88 64.22 -25.54
C ILE A 96 4.73 63.73 -26.44
N PHE A 97 4.10 64.65 -27.17
CA PHE A 97 2.97 64.37 -28.07
C PHE A 97 3.34 64.63 -29.53
N ASP A 98 2.69 63.92 -30.45
CA ASP A 98 2.81 64.12 -31.88
C ASP A 98 2.08 65.40 -32.37
N CYS A 99 1.91 65.52 -33.68
CA CYS A 99 1.32 66.69 -34.32
C CYS A 99 -0.18 66.90 -34.07
N ASP A 100 -0.92 65.90 -33.57
CA ASP A 100 -2.30 66.07 -33.15
C ASP A 100 -2.43 66.64 -31.72
N GLY A 101 -1.31 66.67 -30.99
CA GLY A 101 -1.20 67.21 -29.63
C GLY A 101 -1.88 66.36 -28.56
N ILE A 102 -2.25 65.12 -28.87
CA ILE A 102 -2.98 64.17 -28.01
C ILE A 102 -2.29 62.79 -28.02
N THR A 103 -1.76 62.34 -29.15
CA THR A 103 -1.14 61.03 -29.31
C THR A 103 0.30 61.06 -28.80
N CYS A 104 0.63 60.12 -27.91
CA CYS A 104 1.95 59.99 -27.31
C CYS A 104 3.02 59.54 -28.32
N LEU A 105 4.21 60.14 -28.23
CA LEU A 105 5.36 59.72 -29.05
C LEU A 105 6.01 58.45 -28.53
N ASN A 106 5.91 58.19 -27.22
CA ASN A 106 6.31 56.95 -26.56
C ASN A 106 5.27 56.64 -25.48
N ASP A 107 4.67 55.47 -25.60
CA ASP A 107 3.66 54.87 -24.73
C ASP A 107 3.90 53.36 -24.85
N ILE A 108 4.76 52.84 -23.98
CA ILE A 108 5.29 51.48 -24.09
C ILE A 108 4.23 50.43 -23.74
N ASP A 109 3.36 50.72 -22.78
CA ASP A 109 2.37 49.80 -22.24
C ASP A 109 0.98 49.96 -22.88
N GLY A 110 0.73 51.09 -23.56
CA GLY A 110 -0.46 51.38 -24.35
C GLY A 110 -1.66 51.84 -23.53
N ASP A 111 -1.44 52.37 -22.31
CA ASP A 111 -2.51 52.81 -21.41
C ASP A 111 -3.07 54.20 -21.76
N GLY A 112 -2.39 54.92 -22.66
CA GLY A 112 -2.77 56.25 -23.14
C GLY A 112 -2.14 57.41 -22.36
N ILE A 113 -1.22 57.13 -21.44
CA ILE A 113 -0.36 58.08 -20.74
C ILE A 113 1.04 57.92 -21.33
N CYS A 114 1.66 59.02 -21.75
CA CYS A 114 2.99 58.92 -22.37
C CYS A 114 4.02 58.59 -21.28
N ASP A 115 5.05 57.79 -21.58
CA ASP A 115 6.10 57.40 -20.62
C ASP A 115 6.71 58.60 -19.86
N ALA A 116 6.85 59.75 -20.54
CA ALA A 116 7.40 60.97 -19.95
C ALA A 116 6.49 61.64 -18.90
N ASN A 117 5.22 61.24 -18.86
CA ASN A 117 4.15 61.71 -17.99
C ASN A 117 3.72 60.64 -16.97
N GLU A 118 4.30 59.45 -17.03
CA GLU A 118 4.03 58.40 -16.06
C GLU A 118 4.49 58.82 -14.66
N ILE A 119 3.72 58.40 -13.67
CA ILE A 119 4.04 58.54 -12.26
C ILE A 119 4.27 57.14 -11.72
N ASP A 120 5.54 56.81 -11.51
CA ASP A 120 5.98 55.57 -10.86
C ASP A 120 5.37 55.46 -9.46
N GLY A 121 4.75 54.32 -9.17
CA GLY A 121 4.27 53.96 -7.85
C GLY A 121 3.39 52.72 -7.88
N CYS A 122 2.81 52.33 -6.74
CA CYS A 122 1.90 51.18 -6.72
C CYS A 122 0.50 51.57 -7.23
N ASP A 123 0.07 51.02 -8.36
CA ASP A 123 -1.25 51.29 -8.97
C ASP A 123 -2.34 50.28 -8.56
N ASP A 124 -1.99 49.25 -7.78
CA ASP A 124 -2.91 48.22 -7.31
C ASP A 124 -3.65 48.63 -6.04
N ILE A 125 -4.99 48.74 -6.12
CA ILE A 125 -5.87 49.11 -5.02
C ILE A 125 -5.88 48.10 -3.84
N GLU A 126 -5.44 46.87 -4.06
CA GLU A 126 -5.35 45.83 -3.02
C GLU A 126 -4.03 45.90 -2.21
N ALA A 127 -3.06 46.70 -2.64
CA ALA A 127 -1.80 46.91 -1.92
C ALA A 127 -1.90 47.98 -0.82
N TYR A 128 -1.10 47.84 0.23
CA TYR A 128 -1.08 48.79 1.35
C TYR A 128 -0.50 50.17 0.99
N ASN A 129 0.33 50.25 -0.06
CA ASN A 129 0.95 51.49 -0.55
C ASN A 129 0.34 51.95 -1.88
N TYR A 130 -0.89 51.51 -2.20
CA TYR A 130 -1.62 52.02 -3.34
C TYR A 130 -1.54 53.55 -3.42
N ASP A 131 -1.01 54.05 -4.51
CA ASP A 131 -0.98 55.47 -4.82
C ASP A 131 -1.99 55.77 -5.94
N PRO A 132 -3.12 56.44 -5.64
CA PRO A 132 -4.13 56.75 -6.63
C PRO A 132 -3.67 57.73 -7.72
N ILE A 133 -2.46 58.30 -7.63
CA ILE A 133 -1.86 59.09 -8.71
C ILE A 133 -0.78 58.34 -9.48
N ALA A 134 -0.41 57.12 -9.08
CA ALA A 134 0.48 56.29 -9.88
C ALA A 134 -0.22 55.91 -11.19
N THR A 135 0.54 55.93 -12.27
CA THR A 135 0.08 55.54 -13.61
C THR A 135 0.92 54.42 -14.19
N GLU A 136 2.01 54.03 -13.54
CA GLU A 136 2.85 52.90 -13.91
C GLU A 136 3.34 52.19 -12.64
N ASP A 137 3.20 50.86 -12.60
CA ASP A 137 3.64 50.03 -11.46
C ASP A 137 5.17 49.92 -11.42
N ASP A 138 5.79 50.55 -10.43
CA ASP A 138 7.24 50.49 -10.21
C ASP A 138 7.69 49.21 -9.49
N GLY A 139 6.77 48.29 -9.20
CA GLY A 139 6.99 47.07 -8.44
C GLY A 139 7.16 47.30 -6.95
N SER A 140 6.82 48.50 -6.45
CA SER A 140 6.87 48.81 -5.01
C SER A 140 5.65 48.28 -4.24
N CYS A 141 4.63 47.73 -4.90
CA CYS A 141 3.43 47.22 -4.26
C CYS A 141 3.74 46.19 -3.15
N TRP A 142 3.25 46.47 -1.94
CA TRP A 142 3.28 45.52 -0.80
C TRP A 142 1.86 45.08 -0.41
N TYR A 143 1.68 43.78 -0.29
CA TYR A 143 0.38 43.15 -0.05
C TYR A 143 0.30 42.59 1.37
N PRO A 144 -0.91 42.51 1.95
CA PRO A 144 -1.12 41.83 3.21
C PRO A 144 -0.77 40.35 3.08
N ILE A 145 -0.08 39.82 4.09
CA ILE A 145 0.16 38.38 4.19
C ILE A 145 -1.12 37.72 4.70
N TYR A 146 -1.77 36.93 3.87
CA TYR A 146 -2.94 36.14 4.26
C TYR A 146 -2.51 34.84 4.96
N GLY A 147 -3.26 34.44 5.98
CA GLY A 147 -3.10 33.15 6.62
C GLY A 147 -3.82 33.08 7.96
N CYS A 148 -3.76 31.92 8.61
CA CYS A 148 -4.43 31.72 9.89
C CYS A 148 -3.80 32.57 11.02
N LEU A 149 -4.62 33.40 11.66
CA LEU A 149 -4.21 34.26 12.79
C LEU A 149 -4.40 33.59 14.17
N GLU A 150 -5.02 32.41 14.22
CA GLU A 150 -5.36 31.73 15.47
C GLU A 150 -4.19 30.89 16.01
N PRO A 151 -3.59 31.21 17.17
CA PRO A 151 -2.38 30.53 17.67
C PRO A 151 -2.54 29.04 17.98
N MET A 152 -3.77 28.56 18.17
CA MET A 152 -4.08 27.14 18.43
C MET A 152 -4.28 26.33 17.14
N ALA A 153 -4.30 26.97 15.97
CA ALA A 153 -4.41 26.28 14.70
C ALA A 153 -3.07 25.66 14.27
N GLY A 154 -3.14 24.48 13.66
CA GLY A 154 -1.95 23.77 13.17
C GLY A 154 -1.19 24.56 12.10
N ASN A 155 -1.91 25.33 11.28
CA ASN A 155 -1.37 26.20 10.24
C ASN A 155 -1.29 27.69 10.65
N TYR A 156 -1.22 27.98 11.96
CA TYR A 156 -0.98 29.33 12.46
C TYR A 156 0.24 29.97 11.77
N ASN A 157 0.06 31.15 11.20
CA ASN A 157 1.12 31.92 10.58
C ASN A 157 1.37 33.21 11.39
N PRO A 158 2.48 33.31 12.15
CA PRO A 158 2.76 34.51 12.94
C PRO A 158 3.09 35.75 12.09
N TYR A 159 3.30 35.57 10.79
CA TYR A 159 3.53 36.67 9.83
C TYR A 159 2.27 37.06 9.07
N ALA A 160 1.15 36.35 9.24
CA ALA A 160 -0.11 36.74 8.62
C ALA A 160 -0.65 38.04 9.27
N GLU A 161 -1.21 38.90 8.44
CA GLU A 161 -1.79 40.19 8.80
C GLU A 161 -3.31 40.17 8.66
N LEU A 162 -3.83 39.32 7.76
CA LEU A 162 -5.26 39.12 7.52
C LEU A 162 -5.59 37.64 7.56
N ASP A 163 -6.68 37.31 8.28
CA ASP A 163 -7.22 35.96 8.30
C ASP A 163 -7.91 35.62 6.98
N ASP A 164 -7.58 34.46 6.43
CA ASP A 164 -8.17 33.90 5.22
C ASP A 164 -9.19 32.78 5.50
N ASN A 165 -9.50 32.52 6.77
CA ASN A 165 -10.33 31.41 7.26
C ASN A 165 -9.75 30.02 6.90
N SER A 166 -8.43 29.90 6.68
CA SER A 166 -7.77 28.61 6.42
C SER A 166 -7.42 27.83 7.69
N CYS A 167 -7.72 28.35 8.88
CA CYS A 167 -7.33 27.75 10.16
C CYS A 167 -7.75 26.28 10.30
N LEU A 168 -6.77 25.40 10.53
CA LEU A 168 -6.93 23.98 10.81
C LEU A 168 -6.83 23.75 12.31
N PHE A 169 -7.91 23.30 12.93
CA PHE A 169 -7.98 23.04 14.36
C PHE A 169 -7.83 21.55 14.67
N PRO A 170 -7.31 21.20 15.87
CA PRO A 170 -7.25 19.82 16.30
C PRO A 170 -8.67 19.22 16.36
N PRO A 171 -8.81 17.91 16.11
CA PRO A 171 -10.09 17.21 16.25
C PRO A 171 -10.53 17.07 17.71
N TRP A 172 -9.67 17.46 18.66
CA TRP A 172 -9.89 17.33 20.10
C TRP A 172 -9.76 18.67 20.81
N GLU A 173 -10.67 18.89 21.75
CA GLU A 173 -10.64 20.04 22.65
C GLU A 173 -9.69 19.77 23.83
N TYR A 174 -8.86 20.76 24.15
CA TYR A 174 -8.01 20.77 25.35
C TYR A 174 -7.81 22.20 25.84
N SER A 175 -7.40 22.35 27.10
CA SER A 175 -7.17 23.67 27.72
C SER A 175 -5.69 23.84 28.06
N SER A 176 -5.18 25.05 27.87
CA SER A 176 -3.87 25.42 28.41
C SER A 176 -3.98 25.76 29.89
N THR A 177 -2.97 25.36 30.65
CA THR A 177 -2.92 25.49 32.11
C THR A 177 -1.56 26.04 32.58
N ASP A 178 -1.42 26.30 33.88
CA ASP A 178 -0.20 26.85 34.49
C ASP A 178 1.04 25.95 34.39
N CYS A 179 0.91 24.68 33.97
CA CYS A 179 2.05 23.80 33.74
C CYS A 179 1.89 22.89 32.52
N ASN A 180 2.98 22.70 31.77
CA ASN A 180 3.03 21.73 30.69
C ASN A 180 4.28 20.86 30.72
N MET A 181 4.19 19.68 30.11
CA MET A 181 5.32 18.87 29.67
C MET A 181 5.49 19.08 28.17
N THR A 182 6.72 19.19 27.69
CA THR A 182 6.99 19.36 26.24
C THR A 182 7.65 18.11 25.69
N ILE A 183 7.02 17.52 24.67
CA ILE A 183 7.55 16.37 23.95
C ILE A 183 8.02 16.80 22.56
N LEU A 184 9.29 16.56 22.27
CA LEU A 184 9.88 16.74 20.94
C LEU A 184 9.43 15.61 20.01
N ILE A 185 9.04 15.97 18.79
CA ILE A 185 8.72 15.06 17.68
C ILE A 185 9.70 15.40 16.55
N PRO A 186 10.79 14.64 16.37
CA PRO A 186 11.78 14.86 15.31
C PRO A 186 11.18 14.81 13.91
N GLU A 187 11.90 15.26 12.88
CA GLU A 187 11.48 15.09 11.46
C GLU A 187 11.61 13.64 11.00
N GLU A 188 12.69 12.96 11.41
CA GLU A 188 13.04 11.59 10.97
C GLU A 188 12.32 10.49 11.76
N ILE A 189 11.41 10.86 12.67
CA ILE A 189 10.64 9.90 13.48
C ILE A 189 9.76 9.01 12.60
N ASN A 190 9.70 7.72 12.95
CA ASN A 190 8.72 6.82 12.34
C ASN A 190 7.36 6.99 13.01
N ILE A 191 6.42 7.65 12.32
CA ILE A 191 5.01 7.76 12.73
C ILE A 191 4.16 7.04 11.70
N SER A 192 3.72 5.83 12.02
CA SER A 192 3.04 4.98 11.05
C SER A 192 1.91 4.15 11.67
N ILE A 193 0.92 3.86 10.84
CA ILE A 193 -0.16 2.91 11.10
C ILE A 193 0.05 1.75 10.14
N ASP A 194 0.30 0.54 10.65
CA ASP A 194 0.52 -0.64 9.81
C ASP A 194 1.66 -0.47 8.79
N GLU A 195 2.77 0.17 9.22
CA GLU A 195 3.93 0.56 8.41
C GLU A 195 3.69 1.66 7.36
N GLU A 196 2.46 2.18 7.25
CA GLU A 196 2.15 3.32 6.39
C GLU A 196 2.30 4.64 7.17
N PRO A 197 3.17 5.57 6.75
CA PRO A 197 3.40 6.82 7.46
C PRO A 197 2.17 7.72 7.42
N ILE A 198 1.93 8.47 8.50
CA ILE A 198 0.90 9.52 8.50
C ILE A 198 1.32 10.68 7.57
N SER A 199 0.33 11.43 7.05
CA SER A 199 0.56 12.47 6.06
C SER A 199 0.66 13.86 6.68
N TYR A 200 1.29 14.82 5.96
CA TYR A 200 1.16 16.24 6.27
C TYR A 200 -0.31 16.63 6.52
N GLY A 201 -0.57 17.27 7.65
CA GLY A 201 -1.90 17.72 8.06
C GLY A 201 -2.65 16.78 9.01
N ASP A 202 -2.18 15.54 9.19
CA ASP A 202 -2.70 14.63 10.22
C ASP A 202 -2.39 15.17 11.62
N TRP A 203 -3.17 14.78 12.63
CA TRP A 203 -3.01 15.29 14.00
C TRP A 203 -2.49 14.23 14.94
N ILE A 204 -1.54 14.61 15.80
CA ILE A 204 -1.03 13.80 16.90
C ILE A 204 -1.54 14.40 18.20
N GLY A 205 -2.16 13.59 19.04
CA GLY A 205 -2.70 14.01 20.33
C GLY A 205 -2.14 13.17 21.48
N ALA A 206 -2.01 13.80 22.63
CA ALA A 206 -1.63 13.18 23.89
C ALA A 206 -2.80 13.29 24.89
N PHE A 207 -3.17 12.16 25.49
CA PHE A 207 -4.39 12.00 26.27
C PHE A 207 -4.10 11.40 27.64
N TYR A 208 -4.97 11.71 28.60
CA TYR A 208 -5.00 11.10 29.92
C TYR A 208 -6.35 10.47 30.20
N GLN A 209 -6.38 9.50 31.10
CA GLN A 209 -7.62 8.92 31.59
C GLN A 209 -8.11 9.66 32.84
N ASN A 210 -9.33 10.18 32.84
CA ASN A 210 -9.91 10.81 34.02
C ASN A 210 -10.38 9.75 35.06
N LEU A 211 -10.86 10.20 36.22
CA LEU A 211 -11.36 9.30 37.28
C LEU A 211 -12.59 8.45 36.89
N ASN A 212 -13.32 8.84 35.85
CA ASN A 212 -14.46 8.09 35.32
C ASN A 212 -14.05 7.06 34.27
N GLY A 213 -12.78 7.06 33.85
CA GLY A 213 -12.26 6.19 32.80
C GLY A 213 -12.30 6.80 31.40
N ASP A 214 -12.76 8.06 31.24
CA ASP A 214 -12.81 8.73 29.94
C ASP A 214 -11.40 9.19 29.52
N VAL A 215 -11.10 9.08 28.23
CA VAL A 215 -9.83 9.51 27.64
C VAL A 215 -9.97 10.94 27.13
N ILE A 216 -9.25 11.88 27.77
CA ILE A 216 -9.36 13.32 27.53
C ILE A 216 -8.07 13.85 26.91
N CYS A 217 -8.18 14.72 25.91
CA CYS A 217 -7.02 15.35 25.28
C CYS A 217 -6.38 16.35 26.25
N GLY A 218 -5.08 16.21 26.46
CA GLY A 218 -4.28 17.19 27.20
C GLY A 218 -3.31 17.97 26.32
N GLY A 219 -3.29 17.73 25.01
CA GLY A 219 -2.47 18.45 24.04
C GLY A 219 -2.54 17.80 22.66
N ALA A 220 -2.43 18.61 21.60
CA ALA A 220 -2.37 18.10 20.23
C ALA A 220 -1.50 19.00 19.34
N VAL A 221 -0.92 18.40 18.30
CA VAL A 221 -0.11 19.07 17.29
C VAL A 221 -0.40 18.49 15.90
N MET A 222 -0.41 19.34 14.89
CA MET A 222 -0.53 18.91 13.49
C MET A 222 0.83 18.46 12.98
N TRP A 223 0.88 17.29 12.34
CA TRP A 223 2.07 16.77 11.70
C TRP A 223 2.38 17.55 10.42
N LYS A 224 3.62 18.03 10.32
CA LYS A 224 4.09 18.91 9.24
C LYS A 224 5.27 18.34 8.45
N GLU A 225 5.62 17.07 8.70
CA GLU A 225 6.82 16.44 8.11
C GLU A 225 8.12 17.22 8.41
N GLU A 226 8.16 17.91 9.56
CA GLU A 226 9.30 18.65 10.07
C GLU A 226 9.39 18.47 11.59
N THR A 227 10.54 18.79 12.17
CA THR A 227 10.72 18.71 13.63
C THR A 227 9.76 19.66 14.33
N THR A 228 8.90 19.12 15.20
CA THR A 228 7.91 19.86 15.97
C THR A 228 7.90 19.45 17.44
N SER A 229 7.01 20.03 18.24
CA SER A 229 6.81 19.63 19.63
C SER A 229 5.35 19.75 20.03
N ILE A 230 4.94 18.91 20.96
CA ILE A 230 3.59 18.93 21.55
C ILE A 230 3.69 19.32 23.03
N ALA A 231 2.85 20.24 23.46
CA ALA A 231 2.70 20.62 24.86
C ALA A 231 1.54 19.84 25.48
N LEU A 232 1.81 19.15 26.58
CA LEU A 232 0.85 18.38 27.37
C LEU A 232 0.52 19.16 28.63
N TRP A 233 -0.74 19.53 28.84
CA TRP A 233 -1.16 20.44 29.90
C TRP A 233 -1.55 19.68 31.18
N GLY A 234 -0.94 20.08 32.30
CA GLY A 234 -1.17 19.48 33.62
C GLY A 234 -2.41 20.01 34.32
N ALA A 235 -2.93 19.25 35.28
CA ALA A 235 -4.04 19.63 36.12
C ALA A 235 -3.69 20.82 37.05
N GLU A 236 -4.60 21.77 37.19
CA GLU A 236 -4.44 22.91 38.10
C GLU A 236 -5.04 22.64 39.47
N GLY A 237 -4.21 22.22 40.44
CA GLY A 237 -4.65 22.02 41.82
C GLY A 237 -5.77 20.97 41.94
N ASP A 238 -6.96 21.40 42.37
CA ASP A 238 -8.16 20.53 42.51
C ASP A 238 -8.98 20.43 41.21
N GLN A 239 -8.54 21.05 40.11
CA GLN A 239 -9.21 20.98 38.81
C GLN A 239 -8.69 19.77 38.03
N PHE A 240 -9.57 18.85 37.66
CA PHE A 240 -9.25 17.70 36.82
C PHE A 240 -9.25 18.08 35.32
N ASN A 241 -8.54 19.15 34.97
CA ASN A 241 -8.52 19.76 33.63
C ASN A 241 -7.25 19.44 32.82
N GLY A 242 -6.38 18.54 33.32
CA GLY A 242 -5.14 18.14 32.65
C GLY A 242 -4.53 16.88 33.28
N PHE A 243 -3.31 16.57 32.86
CA PHE A 243 -2.56 15.42 33.37
C PHE A 243 -2.19 15.56 34.86
N LEU A 244 -2.28 14.46 35.62
CA LEU A 244 -1.73 14.36 36.97
C LEU A 244 -0.26 13.88 36.93
N GLU A 245 0.51 14.22 37.96
CA GLU A 245 1.91 13.76 38.08
C GLU A 245 2.04 12.23 38.01
N ASN A 246 2.99 11.76 37.18
CA ASN A 246 3.26 10.36 36.86
C ASN A 246 2.10 9.60 36.19
N GLN A 247 1.13 10.32 35.62
CA GLN A 247 0.06 9.69 34.87
C GLN A 247 0.56 9.23 33.49
N ASP A 248 0.15 8.04 33.06
CA ASP A 248 0.48 7.53 31.73
C ASP A 248 -0.07 8.43 30.61
N ILE A 249 0.71 8.58 29.55
CA ILE A 249 0.32 9.32 28.35
C ILE A 249 -0.21 8.32 27.31
N ILE A 250 -1.44 8.52 26.87
CA ILE A 250 -2.06 7.78 25.78
C ILE A 250 -1.87 8.60 24.51
N TRP A 251 -1.21 8.05 23.49
CA TRP A 251 -1.02 8.74 22.22
C TRP A 251 -2.09 8.32 21.23
N LYS A 252 -2.62 9.28 20.48
CA LYS A 252 -3.48 9.01 19.32
C LYS A 252 -3.06 9.82 18.12
N THR A 253 -3.40 9.32 16.94
CA THR A 253 -3.40 10.08 15.70
C THR A 253 -4.82 10.20 15.16
N PHE A 254 -5.09 11.27 14.42
CA PHE A 254 -6.26 11.44 13.59
C PHE A 254 -5.79 11.57 12.14
N SER A 255 -6.02 10.52 11.37
CA SER A 255 -5.64 10.42 9.96
C SER A 255 -6.80 9.81 9.19
N ASN A 256 -7.06 10.26 7.97
CA ASN A 256 -8.15 9.77 7.12
C ASN A 256 -9.55 9.75 7.81
N ASN A 257 -9.82 10.73 8.68
CA ASN A 257 -11.03 10.83 9.51
C ASN A 257 -11.23 9.72 10.55
N GLU A 258 -10.17 8.98 10.90
CA GLU A 258 -10.20 7.94 11.92
C GLU A 258 -9.19 8.24 13.03
N GLU A 259 -9.61 7.99 14.27
CA GLU A 259 -8.70 8.02 15.43
C GLU A 259 -8.06 6.66 15.62
N ARG A 260 -6.74 6.61 15.79
CA ARG A 260 -6.00 5.40 16.16
C ARG A 260 -5.09 5.69 17.33
N ILE A 261 -4.98 4.74 18.26
CA ILE A 261 -3.96 4.80 19.31
C ILE A 261 -2.60 4.54 18.66
N LEU A 262 -1.56 5.20 19.14
CA LEU A 262 -0.17 4.92 18.76
C LEU A 262 0.63 4.55 19.99
N ILE A 263 1.68 3.76 19.79
CA ILE A 263 2.56 3.30 20.87
C ILE A 263 3.90 4.02 20.74
N PRO A 264 4.28 4.84 21.75
CA PRO A 264 5.50 5.62 21.70
C PRO A 264 6.73 4.81 22.13
N SER A 265 7.87 5.11 21.51
CA SER A 265 9.20 4.90 22.09
C SER A 265 9.85 6.26 22.34
N TYR A 266 10.71 6.36 23.36
CA TYR A 266 11.32 7.63 23.76
C TYR A 266 12.83 7.58 23.60
N SER A 267 13.39 8.60 22.95
CA SER A 267 14.84 8.81 22.87
C SER A 267 15.37 9.37 24.20
N PHE A 268 14.56 10.17 24.89
CA PHE A 268 14.76 10.58 26.29
C PHE A 268 13.42 10.96 26.93
N GLY A 269 13.34 10.87 28.26
CA GLY A 269 12.07 11.01 28.99
C GLY A 269 11.35 9.66 29.11
N GLU A 270 10.10 9.70 29.57
CA GLU A 270 9.27 8.51 29.80
C GLU A 270 7.84 8.76 29.32
N ASN A 271 7.07 7.69 29.13
CA ASN A 271 5.64 7.78 28.76
C ASN A 271 4.73 8.13 29.96
N SER A 272 5.20 9.00 30.85
CA SER A 272 4.47 9.49 32.00
C SER A 272 4.60 11.01 32.10
N TYR A 273 3.51 11.65 32.54
CA TYR A 273 3.48 13.10 32.66
C TYR A 273 4.27 13.58 33.88
N SER A 274 5.07 14.63 33.69
CA SER A 274 5.58 15.43 34.80
C SER A 274 5.65 16.91 34.43
N CYS A 275 5.26 17.77 35.36
CA CYS A 275 5.17 19.21 35.17
C CYS A 275 6.53 19.82 34.80
N ASN A 276 6.56 20.58 33.69
CA ASN A 276 7.76 21.21 33.09
C ASN A 276 8.85 20.24 32.64
N ALA A 277 8.54 18.93 32.55
CA ALA A 277 9.47 17.96 32.02
C ALA A 277 9.62 18.08 30.50
N LEU A 278 10.75 17.57 30.01
CA LEU A 278 11.04 17.44 28.59
C LEU A 278 11.13 15.96 28.24
N GLY A 279 10.57 15.58 27.09
CA GLY A 279 10.77 14.27 26.49
C GLY A 279 11.01 14.41 24.98
N GLY A 280 11.47 13.35 24.36
CA GLY A 280 11.59 13.24 22.91
C GLY A 280 11.19 11.86 22.46
N LEU A 281 10.29 11.79 21.48
CA LEU A 281 9.91 10.53 20.87
C LEU A 281 11.04 10.04 19.95
N ASP A 282 11.19 8.71 19.89
CA ASP A 282 12.08 8.01 18.95
C ASP A 282 11.25 7.39 17.83
N ASP A 283 10.11 6.78 18.19
CA ASP A 283 9.09 6.25 17.28
C ASP A 283 7.67 6.44 17.85
N LEU A 284 6.67 6.39 16.97
CA LEU A 284 5.26 6.42 17.35
C LEU A 284 4.42 5.62 16.35
N PHE A 285 4.26 4.32 16.57
CA PHE A 285 3.59 3.44 15.60
C PHE A 285 2.59 2.49 16.26
N ILE A 286 1.73 1.90 15.43
CA ILE A 286 0.85 0.79 15.81
C ILE A 286 0.81 -0.25 14.69
N TYR A 287 0.73 -1.52 15.08
CA TYR A 287 0.53 -2.63 14.18
C TYR A 287 -0.84 -3.27 14.43
N SER A 288 -1.48 -3.72 13.36
CA SER A 288 -2.67 -4.52 13.40
C SER A 288 -2.41 -5.94 12.87
N GLN A 289 -3.14 -6.90 13.42
CA GLN A 289 -3.17 -8.26 12.94
C GLN A 289 -4.63 -8.71 12.84
N GLN A 290 -5.00 -9.20 11.65
CA GLN A 290 -6.25 -9.91 11.45
C GLN A 290 -6.01 -11.42 11.53
N ILE A 291 -6.76 -12.09 12.39
CA ILE A 291 -6.73 -13.55 12.56
C ILE A 291 -8.09 -14.11 12.17
N TYR A 292 -8.14 -14.94 11.14
CA TYR A 292 -9.37 -15.64 10.77
C TYR A 292 -9.54 -16.90 11.61
N LEU A 293 -10.67 -17.00 12.31
CA LEU A 293 -11.07 -18.09 13.18
C LEU A 293 -12.19 -18.88 12.48
N PRO A 294 -11.89 -20.03 11.85
CA PRO A 294 -12.87 -20.79 11.09
C PRO A 294 -13.91 -21.47 12.00
N PRO A 295 -15.09 -21.84 11.46
CA PRO A 295 -16.07 -22.68 12.16
C PRO A 295 -15.46 -24.00 12.67
N GLY A 296 -15.88 -24.47 13.84
CA GLY A 296 -15.34 -25.68 14.45
C GLY A 296 -14.03 -25.44 15.23
N TRP A 297 -13.20 -26.47 15.35
CA TRP A 297 -11.95 -26.41 16.10
C TRP A 297 -10.81 -25.83 15.26
N SER A 298 -10.05 -24.90 15.84
CA SER A 298 -8.80 -24.39 15.28
C SER A 298 -7.81 -24.01 16.39
N ILE A 299 -6.57 -23.71 15.98
CA ILE A 299 -5.52 -23.23 16.89
C ILE A 299 -5.03 -21.88 16.37
N PHE A 300 -5.01 -20.87 17.22
CA PHE A 300 -4.56 -19.54 16.86
C PHE A 300 -3.50 -19.01 17.82
N SER A 301 -2.74 -18.04 17.35
CA SER A 301 -1.78 -17.28 18.15
C SER A 301 -1.58 -15.89 17.55
N THR A 302 -0.90 -15.00 18.28
CA THR A 302 -0.64 -13.63 17.81
C THR A 302 0.85 -13.31 17.88
N TYR A 303 1.31 -12.46 16.96
CA TYR A 303 2.61 -11.80 17.05
C TYR A 303 2.48 -10.33 17.48
N ILE A 304 1.27 -9.90 17.86
CA ILE A 304 0.96 -8.57 18.37
C ILE A 304 0.71 -8.68 19.88
N SER A 305 1.33 -7.81 20.67
CA SER A 305 0.89 -7.50 22.03
C SER A 305 -0.26 -6.50 21.95
N PRO A 306 -1.52 -6.93 22.15
CA PRO A 306 -2.65 -6.04 21.92
C PRO A 306 -2.73 -4.96 23.00
N ILE A 307 -3.20 -3.76 22.65
CA ILE A 307 -3.50 -2.67 23.62
C ILE A 307 -4.47 -3.17 24.70
N ASN A 308 -5.42 -4.00 24.27
CA ASN A 308 -6.36 -4.69 25.15
C ASN A 308 -6.29 -6.18 24.89
N ASN A 309 -5.68 -6.92 25.81
CA ASN A 309 -5.48 -8.35 25.70
C ASN A 309 -6.55 -9.18 26.46
N ASN A 310 -7.55 -8.55 27.07
CA ASN A 310 -8.57 -9.28 27.83
C ASN A 310 -9.53 -10.04 26.91
N LEU A 311 -9.69 -11.36 27.12
CA LEU A 311 -10.49 -12.22 26.23
C LEU A 311 -11.97 -11.84 26.19
N GLU A 312 -12.56 -11.41 27.31
CA GLU A 312 -13.98 -10.99 27.32
C GLU A 312 -14.23 -9.80 26.40
N LYS A 313 -13.31 -8.83 26.40
CA LYS A 313 -13.41 -7.66 25.51
C LYS A 313 -13.09 -8.00 24.07
N LEU A 314 -12.07 -8.83 23.82
CA LEU A 314 -11.68 -9.22 22.47
C LEU A 314 -12.78 -9.96 21.71
N PHE A 315 -13.59 -10.75 22.42
CA PHE A 315 -14.67 -11.54 21.83
C PHE A 315 -16.08 -10.99 22.16
N GLU A 316 -16.21 -9.76 22.64
CA GLU A 316 -17.51 -9.18 23.03
C GLU A 316 -18.47 -8.97 21.84
N LEU A 317 -17.91 -8.85 20.63
CA LEU A 317 -18.67 -8.57 19.40
C LEU A 317 -19.15 -9.83 18.69
N THR A 318 -18.92 -11.03 19.24
CA THR A 318 -19.32 -12.30 18.64
C THR A 318 -19.89 -13.27 19.67
N ASP A 319 -21.04 -13.85 19.34
CA ASP A 319 -21.66 -14.94 20.09
C ASP A 319 -21.25 -16.33 19.54
N GLU A 320 -20.38 -16.37 18.53
CA GLU A 320 -19.99 -17.61 17.84
C GLU A 320 -18.90 -18.40 18.59
N VAL A 321 -18.25 -17.81 19.59
CA VAL A 321 -17.22 -18.51 20.38
C VAL A 321 -17.90 -19.51 21.32
N VAL A 322 -17.65 -20.80 21.11
CA VAL A 322 -18.12 -21.87 22.00
C VAL A 322 -17.21 -21.98 23.21
N ILE A 323 -15.90 -22.14 22.99
CA ILE A 323 -14.89 -22.29 24.05
C ILE A 323 -13.49 -21.99 23.52
N ILE A 324 -12.64 -21.36 24.34
CA ILE A 324 -11.19 -21.23 24.14
C ILE A 324 -10.47 -21.95 25.28
N LYS A 325 -9.34 -22.58 24.99
CA LYS A 325 -8.48 -23.27 25.96
C LYS A 325 -7.02 -22.90 25.76
N ASN A 326 -6.29 -22.70 26.86
CA ASN A 326 -4.83 -22.65 26.84
C ASN A 326 -4.24 -24.04 27.14
N GLU A 327 -2.91 -24.16 27.16
CA GLU A 327 -2.20 -25.41 27.41
C GLU A 327 -2.37 -25.95 28.85
N MET A 328 -2.57 -25.06 29.83
CA MET A 328 -2.83 -25.43 31.23
C MET A 328 -4.22 -26.03 31.45
N GLY A 329 -5.10 -25.92 30.44
CA GLY A 329 -6.47 -26.39 30.48
C GLY A 329 -7.45 -25.39 31.08
N ASP A 330 -7.02 -24.14 31.32
CA ASP A 330 -7.92 -23.05 31.63
C ASP A 330 -8.79 -22.72 30.43
N VAL A 331 -10.02 -22.31 30.71
CA VAL A 331 -11.02 -22.10 29.67
C VAL A 331 -11.61 -20.70 29.69
N PHE A 332 -11.90 -20.18 28.50
CA PHE A 332 -12.83 -19.08 28.29
C PHE A 332 -14.08 -19.67 27.63
N TRP A 333 -15.21 -19.57 28.32
CA TRP A 333 -16.49 -20.12 27.92
C TRP A 333 -17.59 -19.06 28.12
N PRO A 334 -17.85 -18.23 27.08
CA PRO A 334 -18.75 -17.07 27.18
C PRO A 334 -20.15 -17.41 27.65
N SER A 335 -20.75 -18.48 27.10
CA SER A 335 -22.13 -18.88 27.43
C SER A 335 -22.33 -19.34 28.89
N LEU A 336 -21.24 -19.64 29.60
CA LEU A 336 -21.25 -19.94 31.04
C LEU A 336 -20.68 -18.80 31.90
N GLY A 337 -20.21 -17.71 31.29
CA GLY A 337 -19.55 -16.60 31.99
C GLY A 337 -18.24 -17.02 32.66
N ILE A 338 -17.51 -17.99 32.09
CA ILE A 338 -16.23 -18.47 32.63
C ILE A 338 -15.10 -17.85 31.84
N ASN A 339 -14.15 -17.21 32.53
CA ASN A 339 -12.91 -16.71 31.95
C ASN A 339 -11.74 -17.00 32.90
N GLN A 340 -11.18 -18.21 32.81
CA GLN A 340 -10.02 -18.62 33.60
C GLN A 340 -8.70 -18.24 32.95
N ILE A 341 -8.69 -18.09 31.62
CA ILE A 341 -7.53 -17.64 30.84
C ILE A 341 -7.24 -16.16 31.15
N GLY A 342 -8.29 -15.33 31.22
CA GLY A 342 -8.19 -13.91 31.53
C GLY A 342 -7.75 -13.09 30.32
N SER A 343 -6.46 -13.15 30.00
CA SER A 343 -5.85 -12.36 28.93
C SER A 343 -5.07 -13.21 27.94
N LEU A 344 -4.92 -12.70 26.72
CA LEU A 344 -4.15 -13.27 25.65
C LEU A 344 -2.67 -12.92 25.84
N TYR A 345 -1.80 -13.91 25.74
CA TYR A 345 -0.36 -13.79 25.83
C TYR A 345 0.30 -14.21 24.52
N TYR A 346 1.42 -13.58 24.19
CA TYR A 346 2.10 -13.78 22.91
C TYR A 346 2.92 -15.07 22.86
N ASP A 347 3.34 -15.59 24.02
CA ASP A 347 4.14 -16.80 24.18
C ASP A 347 3.29 -18.07 24.28
N GLU A 348 1.97 -17.94 24.15
CA GLU A 348 1.01 -19.04 24.21
C GLU A 348 0.29 -19.24 22.85
N GLY A 349 -0.05 -20.49 22.55
CA GLY A 349 -1.06 -20.82 21.55
C GLY A 349 -2.39 -21.22 22.19
N TYR A 350 -3.50 -20.92 21.50
CA TYR A 350 -4.85 -21.14 22.02
C TYR A 350 -5.66 -22.07 21.10
N ILE A 351 -6.34 -23.04 21.70
CA ILE A 351 -7.32 -23.87 21.00
C ILE A 351 -8.68 -23.20 21.12
N ILE A 352 -9.34 -22.94 20.00
CA ILE A 352 -10.68 -22.36 19.97
C ILE A 352 -11.66 -23.27 19.25
N LYS A 353 -12.88 -23.30 19.76
CA LYS A 353 -14.04 -23.83 19.04
C LYS A 353 -15.01 -22.69 18.73
N MET A 354 -15.24 -22.46 17.45
CA MET A 354 -16.30 -21.58 16.93
C MET A 354 -17.56 -22.41 16.65
N ASP A 355 -18.73 -21.77 16.63
CA ASP A 355 -19.98 -22.41 16.22
C ASP A 355 -19.81 -23.03 14.84
N TYR A 356 -20.16 -24.31 14.74
CA TYR A 356 -19.96 -25.10 13.55
C TYR A 356 -20.86 -24.64 12.39
N TYR A 357 -22.00 -24.02 12.70
CA TYR A 357 -22.94 -23.52 11.69
C TYR A 357 -22.76 -22.02 11.37
N GLY A 358 -21.76 -21.37 11.99
CA GLY A 358 -21.39 -19.99 11.69
C GLY A 358 -20.51 -19.86 10.45
N ASP A 359 -20.17 -18.62 10.10
CA ASP A 359 -19.26 -18.28 9.00
C ASP A 359 -17.80 -18.11 9.46
N GLY A 360 -17.55 -18.21 10.78
CA GLY A 360 -16.26 -17.92 11.40
C GLY A 360 -16.13 -16.43 11.73
N HIS A 361 -15.01 -16.06 12.35
CA HIS A 361 -14.81 -14.70 12.85
C HIS A 361 -13.41 -14.17 12.51
N ASN A 362 -13.33 -12.92 12.06
CA ASN A 362 -12.05 -12.22 11.94
C ASN A 362 -11.78 -11.46 13.23
N LEU A 363 -10.86 -11.96 14.04
CA LEU A 363 -10.36 -11.27 15.23
C LEU A 363 -9.36 -10.19 14.78
N TYR A 364 -9.61 -8.95 15.16
CA TYR A 364 -8.73 -7.82 14.89
C TYR A 364 -7.99 -7.42 16.16
N LEU A 365 -6.67 -7.48 16.13
CA LEU A 365 -5.79 -7.09 17.22
C LEU A 365 -4.98 -5.87 16.81
N GLU A 366 -4.85 -4.90 17.70
CA GLU A 366 -4.01 -3.72 17.49
C GLU A 366 -3.06 -3.53 18.67
N GLY A 367 -1.79 -3.24 18.40
CA GLY A 367 -0.81 -2.99 19.43
C GLY A 367 0.64 -3.01 18.92
N SER A 368 1.56 -3.46 19.77
CA SER A 368 2.98 -3.55 19.43
C SER A 368 3.31 -4.89 18.81
N ILE A 369 4.18 -4.90 17.81
CA ILE A 369 4.79 -6.14 17.33
C ILE A 369 5.69 -6.74 18.41
N ILE A 370 5.57 -8.05 18.62
CA ILE A 370 6.50 -8.81 19.44
C ILE A 370 7.75 -9.12 18.60
N PRO A 371 8.95 -8.76 19.07
CA PRO A 371 10.17 -9.13 18.36
C PRO A 371 10.25 -10.66 18.21
N SER A 372 10.40 -11.14 16.99
CA SER A 372 10.39 -12.58 16.72
C SER A 372 11.57 -13.34 17.36
N ASN A 373 12.64 -12.62 17.68
CA ASN A 373 13.81 -13.15 18.39
C ASN A 373 13.65 -13.24 19.92
N VAL A 374 12.45 -12.99 20.45
CA VAL A 374 12.15 -13.27 21.86
C VAL A 374 12.35 -14.76 22.13
N GLU A 375 12.97 -15.06 23.27
CA GLU A 375 13.19 -16.44 23.72
C GLU A 375 11.87 -17.04 24.24
N LEU A 376 11.46 -18.13 23.61
CA LEU A 376 10.38 -19.02 24.03
C LEU A 376 10.95 -20.26 24.70
N VAL A 377 10.27 -20.76 25.72
CA VAL A 377 10.65 -21.99 26.43
C VAL A 377 9.66 -23.08 26.04
N PHE A 378 10.17 -24.15 25.44
CA PHE A 378 9.38 -25.34 25.12
C PHE A 378 9.68 -26.44 26.11
N GLU A 379 8.66 -26.86 26.86
CA GLU A 379 8.76 -27.92 27.85
C GLU A 379 8.81 -29.32 27.22
N GLU A 380 9.34 -30.29 27.96
CA GLU A 380 9.31 -31.70 27.54
C GLU A 380 7.86 -32.19 27.36
N GLY A 381 7.59 -32.88 26.25
CA GLY A 381 6.26 -33.38 25.93
C GLY A 381 5.47 -32.46 25.01
N TRP A 382 4.14 -32.52 25.09
CA TRP A 382 3.24 -31.75 24.21
C TRP A 382 2.99 -30.35 24.76
N SER A 383 3.15 -29.34 23.91
CA SER A 383 2.85 -27.93 24.18
C SER A 383 2.11 -27.29 23.00
N ILE A 384 1.47 -26.14 23.23
CA ILE A 384 0.82 -25.35 22.17
C ILE A 384 1.59 -24.05 22.03
N ILE A 385 2.19 -23.84 20.86
CA ILE A 385 3.11 -22.72 20.63
C ILE A 385 2.49 -21.65 19.76
N SER A 386 2.92 -20.42 20.03
CA SER A 386 2.68 -19.23 19.21
C SER A 386 3.60 -19.19 17.99
N TYR A 387 3.19 -18.51 16.92
CA TYR A 387 4.04 -18.20 15.78
C TYR A 387 4.26 -16.69 15.68
N LEU A 388 5.47 -16.23 16.02
CA LEU A 388 5.79 -14.81 16.19
C LEU A 388 6.26 -14.09 14.92
N ASN A 389 6.48 -14.80 13.83
CA ASN A 389 6.91 -14.18 12.57
C ASN A 389 5.71 -13.55 11.83
N PRO A 390 5.75 -12.26 11.45
CA PRO A 390 4.67 -11.60 10.71
C PRO A 390 4.48 -12.12 9.27
N SER A 391 5.42 -12.91 8.78
CA SER A 391 5.40 -13.52 7.44
C SER A 391 5.47 -15.05 7.53
N PRO A 392 4.93 -15.79 6.55
CA PRO A 392 5.06 -17.24 6.52
C PRO A 392 6.51 -17.71 6.41
N SER A 393 6.84 -18.84 7.04
CA SER A 393 8.19 -19.41 7.08
C SER A 393 8.15 -20.93 6.98
N SER A 394 9.20 -21.55 6.43
CA SER A 394 9.34 -23.02 6.39
C SER A 394 9.46 -23.58 7.81
N VAL A 395 8.67 -24.61 8.14
CA VAL A 395 8.74 -25.27 9.45
C VAL A 395 10.12 -25.89 9.71
N GLU A 396 10.74 -26.45 8.67
CA GLU A 396 12.03 -27.11 8.74
C GLU A 396 13.17 -26.13 8.97
N GLU A 397 13.19 -25.02 8.24
CA GLU A 397 14.20 -23.98 8.43
C GLU A 397 14.05 -23.29 9.79
N THR A 398 12.80 -23.00 10.17
CA THR A 398 12.45 -22.31 11.43
C THR A 398 12.97 -23.08 12.64
N PHE A 399 12.78 -24.40 12.69
CA PHE A 399 13.12 -25.23 13.86
C PHE A 399 14.42 -26.03 13.71
N SER A 400 15.22 -25.77 12.68
CA SER A 400 16.50 -26.44 12.44
C SER A 400 17.47 -26.40 13.62
N THR A 401 17.39 -25.36 14.48
CA THR A 401 18.24 -25.19 15.65
C THR A 401 17.89 -26.10 16.83
N ILE A 402 16.63 -26.58 16.88
CA ILE A 402 16.12 -27.46 17.94
C ILE A 402 15.64 -28.82 17.41
N GLU A 403 16.01 -29.16 16.17
CA GLU A 403 15.53 -30.37 15.48
C GLU A 403 15.83 -31.65 16.28
N ASP A 404 17.02 -31.74 16.90
CA ASP A 404 17.45 -32.89 17.69
C ASP A 404 16.60 -33.11 18.96
N GLN A 405 15.99 -32.05 19.50
CA GLN A 405 15.11 -32.10 20.68
C GLN A 405 13.63 -32.21 20.30
N LEU A 406 13.28 -32.20 19.02
CA LEU A 406 11.91 -32.14 18.54
C LEU A 406 11.45 -33.50 18.01
N ILE A 407 10.24 -33.92 18.40
CA ILE A 407 9.61 -35.14 17.88
C ILE A 407 8.76 -34.83 16.66
N ILE A 408 7.80 -33.92 16.83
CA ILE A 408 6.78 -33.62 15.81
C ILE A 408 6.18 -32.23 16.06
N ILE A 409 5.87 -31.52 14.98
CA ILE A 409 4.96 -30.36 14.98
C ILE A 409 3.73 -30.73 14.15
N LYS A 410 2.56 -30.23 14.55
CA LYS A 410 1.32 -30.37 13.78
C LYS A 410 0.45 -29.11 13.84
N ASP A 411 -0.31 -28.88 12.79
CA ASP A 411 -1.34 -27.83 12.72
C ASP A 411 -2.76 -28.38 13.04
N GLU A 412 -3.76 -27.51 12.95
CA GLU A 412 -5.17 -27.81 13.22
C GLU A 412 -5.85 -28.68 12.15
N ASP A 413 -5.27 -28.77 10.95
CA ASP A 413 -5.72 -29.60 9.84
C ASP A 413 -5.04 -30.98 9.85
N GLY A 414 -4.14 -31.22 10.80
CA GLY A 414 -3.43 -32.47 10.94
C GLY A 414 -2.26 -32.64 9.97
N LEU A 415 -1.81 -31.57 9.32
CA LEU A 415 -0.52 -31.55 8.64
C LEU A 415 0.57 -31.62 9.71
N ILE A 416 1.68 -32.30 9.40
CA ILE A 416 2.76 -32.52 10.35
C ILE A 416 4.14 -32.23 9.76
N TRP A 417 5.07 -31.90 10.64
CA TRP A 417 6.51 -32.03 10.41
C TRP A 417 7.09 -32.98 11.45
N TRP A 418 7.66 -34.09 10.98
CA TRP A 418 8.23 -35.15 11.79
C TRP A 418 9.64 -35.48 11.27
N PRO A 419 10.69 -34.80 11.78
CA PRO A 419 12.04 -34.83 11.21
C PRO A 419 12.66 -36.23 11.22
N SER A 420 12.59 -36.90 12.38
CA SER A 420 13.12 -38.26 12.54
C SER A 420 12.40 -39.32 11.70
N PHE A 421 11.20 -39.00 11.19
CA PHE A 421 10.43 -39.85 10.28
C PHE A 421 10.53 -39.38 8.83
N GLY A 422 11.20 -38.27 8.54
CA GLY A 422 11.37 -37.71 7.20
C GLY A 422 10.07 -37.24 6.55
N VAL A 423 9.08 -36.81 7.35
CA VAL A 423 7.78 -36.34 6.84
C VAL A 423 7.63 -34.85 7.07
N ASN A 424 7.33 -34.10 6.01
CA ASN A 424 7.00 -32.68 6.08
C ASN A 424 5.77 -32.41 5.20
N SER A 425 4.57 -32.58 5.75
CA SER A 425 3.32 -32.22 5.06
C SER A 425 2.81 -30.82 5.39
N MET A 426 3.38 -30.18 6.42
CA MET A 426 3.09 -28.78 6.75
C MET A 426 3.74 -27.83 5.77
N GLU A 427 5.01 -28.07 5.43
CA GLU A 427 5.91 -27.20 4.66
C GLU A 427 6.12 -25.82 5.30
N MET A 428 5.06 -25.04 5.46
CA MET A 428 5.05 -23.65 5.92
C MET A 428 4.26 -23.46 7.21
N MET A 429 4.66 -22.47 7.98
CA MET A 429 3.94 -21.90 9.11
C MET A 429 3.42 -20.51 8.74
N TYR A 430 2.31 -20.10 9.33
CA TYR A 430 1.59 -18.89 8.95
C TYR A 430 1.27 -18.01 10.17
N PRO A 431 1.38 -16.67 10.02
CA PRO A 431 0.93 -15.72 11.04
C PRO A 431 -0.55 -15.91 11.38
N GLY A 432 -0.89 -15.79 12.66
CA GLY A 432 -2.26 -15.96 13.16
C GLY A 432 -2.64 -17.40 13.52
N LYS A 433 -1.87 -18.40 13.07
CA LYS A 433 -2.05 -19.79 13.47
C LYS A 433 -1.25 -20.13 14.71
N GLY A 434 -1.73 -21.06 15.51
CA GLY A 434 -0.95 -21.72 16.55
C GLY A 434 -0.64 -23.16 16.17
N TYR A 435 0.35 -23.77 16.83
CA TYR A 435 0.82 -25.11 16.47
C TYR A 435 1.01 -25.98 17.70
N GLN A 436 0.81 -27.30 17.54
CA GLN A 436 1.15 -28.24 18.61
C GLN A 436 2.54 -28.81 18.34
N ILE A 437 3.41 -28.71 19.33
CA ILE A 437 4.78 -29.24 19.28
C ILE A 437 4.93 -30.33 20.33
N LYS A 438 5.70 -31.37 20.01
CA LYS A 438 6.13 -32.37 20.96
C LYS A 438 7.65 -32.40 21.07
N MET A 439 8.18 -32.10 22.25
CA MET A 439 9.61 -32.11 22.54
C MET A 439 10.05 -33.41 23.23
N LEU A 440 11.28 -33.85 22.94
CA LEU A 440 12.01 -34.92 23.63
C LEU A 440 12.51 -34.48 25.00
N GLU A 441 12.96 -33.22 25.08
CA GLU A 441 13.46 -32.57 26.29
C GLU A 441 13.21 -31.06 26.19
N GLN A 442 13.23 -30.37 27.33
CA GLN A 442 13.03 -28.92 27.36
C GLN A 442 14.11 -28.19 26.55
N SER A 443 13.70 -27.20 25.76
CA SER A 443 14.60 -26.36 24.95
C SER A 443 14.15 -24.90 24.90
N THR A 444 15.09 -24.00 24.65
CA THR A 444 14.81 -22.57 24.40
C THR A 444 14.92 -22.28 22.92
N PHE A 445 14.00 -21.49 22.38
CA PHE A 445 13.89 -21.20 20.96
C PHE A 445 13.57 -19.73 20.69
N SER A 446 14.04 -19.20 19.56
CA SER A 446 13.68 -17.86 19.10
C SER A 446 13.60 -17.88 17.57
N TYR A 447 12.64 -17.17 16.98
CA TYR A 447 12.51 -17.12 15.52
C TYR A 447 13.59 -16.21 14.92
N ASP A 448 14.17 -16.62 13.78
CA ASP A 448 15.08 -15.78 13.00
C ASP A 448 14.29 -14.77 12.16
N GLN A 449 14.76 -13.52 12.10
CA GLN A 449 14.17 -12.43 11.33
C GLN A 449 14.46 -12.50 9.83
N ASN A 450 15.40 -13.35 9.38
CA ASN A 450 15.91 -13.33 7.99
C ASN A 450 15.24 -14.32 7.03
N LEU A 451 14.12 -14.96 7.40
CA LEU A 451 13.51 -15.99 6.56
C LEU A 451 12.65 -15.36 5.45
N PHE A 452 13.23 -15.32 4.25
CA PHE A 452 12.65 -14.73 3.03
C PHE A 452 11.53 -15.58 2.43
N ARG A 453 10.58 -14.85 1.82
CA ARG A 453 9.44 -15.31 1.00
C ARG A 453 9.79 -16.48 0.06
N PHE A 454 8.97 -17.53 0.11
CA PHE A 454 8.93 -18.54 -0.94
C PHE A 454 7.52 -18.87 -1.45
N SER A 455 7.54 -19.37 -2.67
CA SER A 455 6.43 -19.58 -3.58
C SER A 455 5.51 -20.73 -3.15
N ASN A 456 4.21 -20.49 -3.29
CA ASN A 456 3.14 -21.48 -3.18
C ASN A 456 3.48 -22.78 -3.93
N LEU A 457 3.50 -23.89 -3.19
CA LEU A 457 3.49 -25.23 -3.73
C LEU A 457 2.05 -25.76 -3.75
N ASN A 458 1.71 -26.41 -4.87
CA ASN A 458 0.40 -27.01 -5.05
C ASN A 458 0.28 -28.27 -4.19
N LYS A 459 -0.60 -28.23 -3.18
CA LYS A 459 -1.05 -29.40 -2.41
C LYS A 459 -1.48 -30.51 -3.38
N SER A 460 -0.95 -31.72 -3.21
CA SER A 460 -1.49 -32.88 -3.92
C SER A 460 -2.92 -33.13 -3.45
N SER A 461 -3.87 -33.22 -4.38
CA SER A 461 -5.28 -33.42 -4.06
C SER A 461 -5.62 -34.90 -3.99
N PHE A 462 -6.46 -35.27 -3.02
CA PHE A 462 -7.04 -36.61 -2.93
C PHE A 462 -7.88 -36.91 -4.19
N ILE A 463 -7.77 -38.14 -4.70
CA ILE A 463 -8.42 -38.61 -5.93
C ILE A 463 -9.55 -39.59 -5.60
N TYR A 464 -9.40 -40.45 -4.58
CA TYR A 464 -10.35 -41.53 -4.27
C TYR A 464 -11.10 -41.33 -2.95
N TYR A 465 -10.40 -41.15 -1.83
CA TYR A 465 -11.02 -40.86 -0.54
C TYR A 465 -11.28 -39.36 -0.38
N ASN A 466 -12.32 -39.02 0.37
CA ASN A 466 -12.60 -37.63 0.70
C ASN A 466 -11.62 -37.13 1.78
N GLU A 467 -11.36 -35.83 1.80
CA GLU A 467 -10.64 -35.19 2.89
C GLU A 467 -11.45 -35.34 4.20
N VAL A 468 -10.78 -35.76 5.27
CA VAL A 468 -11.41 -35.99 6.58
C VAL A 468 -11.43 -34.66 7.34
N LYS A 469 -12.59 -34.33 7.91
CA LYS A 469 -12.77 -33.09 8.67
C LYS A 469 -12.07 -33.15 10.02
N SER A 470 -11.48 -32.03 10.42
CA SER A 470 -10.91 -31.84 11.76
C SER A 470 -12.01 -31.82 12.82
N THR A 471 -11.83 -32.58 13.89
CA THR A 471 -12.73 -32.69 15.05
C THR A 471 -12.05 -32.24 16.35
N GLY A 472 -10.88 -31.58 16.25
CA GLY A 472 -10.12 -31.04 17.36
C GLY A 472 -9.22 -32.05 18.09
N ASN A 473 -9.65 -33.30 18.28
CA ASN A 473 -8.80 -34.37 18.83
C ASN A 473 -8.28 -35.26 17.73
N ASN A 474 -6.97 -35.54 17.73
CA ASN A 474 -6.39 -36.45 16.74
C ASN A 474 -5.26 -37.31 17.30
N MET A 475 -4.85 -38.31 16.53
CA MET A 475 -3.63 -39.07 16.73
C MET A 475 -2.86 -39.19 15.42
N THR A 476 -1.56 -39.46 15.48
CA THR A 476 -0.71 -39.62 14.28
C THR A 476 -0.30 -41.08 14.11
N LEU A 477 -0.52 -41.63 12.92
CA LEU A 477 -0.12 -42.98 12.52
C LEU A 477 0.99 -42.91 11.47
N GLY A 478 2.19 -43.36 11.83
CA GLY A 478 3.34 -43.49 10.92
C GLY A 478 3.45 -44.88 10.31
N ILE A 479 3.77 -44.96 9.01
CA ILE A 479 4.11 -46.19 8.29
C ILE A 479 5.43 -45.98 7.57
N LYS A 480 6.46 -46.73 7.95
CA LYS A 480 7.77 -46.61 7.28
C LYS A 480 7.71 -47.24 5.90
N LYS A 481 8.52 -46.72 4.97
CA LYS A 481 8.67 -47.26 3.61
C LYS A 481 9.01 -48.75 3.58
N ASP A 482 9.80 -49.22 4.54
CA ASP A 482 10.21 -50.64 4.65
C ASP A 482 9.21 -51.51 5.42
N SER A 483 8.09 -50.95 5.90
CA SER A 483 7.07 -51.71 6.65
C SER A 483 6.14 -52.55 5.78
N TRP A 484 6.12 -52.33 4.46
CA TRP A 484 5.23 -53.02 3.54
C TRP A 484 5.77 -54.43 3.20
N LEU A 485 5.04 -55.46 3.62
CA LEU A 485 5.42 -56.87 3.44
C LEU A 485 4.63 -57.54 2.32
N GLY A 486 5.34 -58.05 1.32
CA GLY A 486 4.76 -58.82 0.21
C GLY A 486 4.00 -57.98 -0.82
N PHE A 487 3.92 -56.67 -0.62
CA PHE A 487 3.49 -55.68 -1.61
C PHE A 487 4.17 -54.33 -1.27
N SER A 488 4.18 -53.39 -2.20
CA SER A 488 4.61 -52.00 -1.98
C SER A 488 3.59 -51.08 -2.64
N PRO A 489 3.12 -50.02 -1.96
CA PRO A 489 2.33 -48.97 -2.60
C PRO A 489 3.11 -48.27 -3.72
N GLU A 490 2.39 -47.74 -4.69
CA GLU A 490 2.91 -46.92 -5.79
C GLU A 490 2.52 -45.45 -5.60
N ILE A 491 3.32 -44.53 -6.15
CA ILE A 491 3.06 -43.08 -6.01
C ILE A 491 1.65 -42.74 -6.52
N GLY A 492 0.86 -42.10 -5.67
CA GLY A 492 -0.54 -41.74 -5.93
C GLY A 492 -1.56 -42.79 -5.49
N ASP A 493 -1.15 -43.93 -4.92
CA ASP A 493 -2.06 -44.79 -4.14
C ASP A 493 -2.51 -44.05 -2.88
N GLU A 494 -3.68 -44.39 -2.33
CA GLU A 494 -4.22 -43.71 -1.14
C GLU A 494 -4.45 -44.69 0.00
N ILE A 495 -3.94 -44.34 1.17
CA ILE A 495 -4.11 -45.12 2.39
C ILE A 495 -5.19 -44.44 3.23
N ALA A 496 -6.17 -45.20 3.67
CA ALA A 496 -7.30 -44.72 4.46
C ALA A 496 -7.44 -45.53 5.75
N VAL A 497 -7.91 -44.85 6.78
CA VAL A 497 -8.14 -45.39 8.11
C VAL A 497 -9.60 -45.20 8.46
N PHE A 498 -10.21 -46.27 8.96
CA PHE A 498 -11.64 -46.35 9.23
C PHE A 498 -11.92 -46.72 10.69
N SER A 499 -13.02 -46.19 11.22
CA SER A 499 -13.64 -46.69 12.45
C SER A 499 -14.16 -48.12 12.28
N LYS A 500 -14.55 -48.78 13.37
CA LYS A 500 -15.14 -50.13 13.28
C LYS A 500 -16.44 -50.15 12.48
N ASP A 501 -17.17 -49.04 12.51
CA ASP A 501 -18.45 -48.87 11.83
C ASP A 501 -18.29 -48.37 10.38
N GLY A 502 -17.05 -48.19 9.92
CA GLY A 502 -16.73 -47.85 8.54
C GLY A 502 -16.71 -46.34 8.24
N LEU A 503 -16.68 -45.49 9.26
CA LEU A 503 -16.44 -44.05 9.11
C LEU A 503 -14.99 -43.81 8.69
N LEU A 504 -14.75 -43.00 7.66
CA LEU A 504 -13.40 -42.57 7.28
C LEU A 504 -12.90 -41.54 8.30
N VAL A 505 -11.79 -41.83 8.97
CA VAL A 505 -11.26 -41.04 10.10
C VAL A 505 -9.84 -40.53 9.86
N GLY A 506 -9.18 -40.98 8.78
CA GLY A 506 -7.93 -40.41 8.31
C GLY A 506 -7.57 -40.95 6.94
N SER A 507 -6.89 -40.18 6.10
CA SER A 507 -6.40 -40.64 4.80
C SER A 507 -5.15 -39.89 4.36
N GLN A 508 -4.30 -40.52 3.56
CA GLN A 508 -3.10 -39.91 3.00
C GLN A 508 -2.75 -40.52 1.63
N VAL A 509 -2.32 -39.66 0.69
CA VAL A 509 -1.76 -40.08 -0.60
C VAL A 509 -0.31 -40.54 -0.40
N TYR A 510 0.05 -41.70 -0.95
CA TYR A 510 1.42 -42.21 -0.94
C TYR A 510 2.27 -41.46 -1.96
N ASP A 511 3.33 -40.81 -1.49
CA ASP A 511 4.25 -40.01 -2.30
C ASP A 511 5.54 -40.77 -2.71
N GLY A 512 5.74 -41.98 -2.18
CA GLY A 512 6.93 -42.79 -2.42
C GLY A 512 7.88 -42.90 -1.23
N ASP A 513 7.57 -42.28 -0.09
CA ASP A 513 8.37 -42.32 1.13
C ASP A 513 7.56 -42.79 2.37
N ASN A 514 8.08 -42.54 3.57
CA ASN A 514 7.39 -42.75 4.83
C ASN A 514 6.05 -41.99 4.84
N VAL A 515 5.01 -42.64 5.37
CA VAL A 515 3.65 -42.08 5.41
C VAL A 515 3.32 -41.70 6.84
N ALA A 516 2.75 -40.52 7.03
CA ALA A 516 2.04 -40.18 8.26
C ALA A 516 0.59 -39.85 7.96
N ILE A 517 -0.32 -40.37 8.79
CA ILE A 517 -1.76 -40.18 8.65
C ILE A 517 -2.28 -39.64 9.97
N THR A 518 -2.94 -38.48 9.92
CA THR A 518 -3.68 -37.96 11.06
C THR A 518 -5.04 -38.63 11.13
N LEU A 519 -5.37 -39.19 12.30
CA LEU A 519 -6.65 -39.84 12.57
C LEU A 519 -7.45 -38.95 13.52
N TRP A 520 -8.68 -38.65 13.15
CA TRP A 520 -9.58 -37.77 13.90
C TRP A 520 -10.42 -38.54 14.91
N GLY A 521 -10.50 -38.00 16.12
CA GLY A 521 -11.29 -38.51 17.24
C GLY A 521 -12.71 -37.96 17.25
N ASP A 522 -13.61 -38.59 17.99
CA ASP A 522 -15.00 -38.13 18.09
C ASP A 522 -15.09 -36.81 18.87
N ASP A 523 -15.78 -35.81 18.32
CA ASP A 523 -16.11 -34.58 19.04
C ASP A 523 -17.32 -34.81 19.94
N LEU A 524 -17.05 -35.12 21.22
CA LEU A 524 -18.08 -35.36 22.24
C LEU A 524 -19.04 -34.18 22.49
N SER A 525 -18.81 -33.01 21.91
CA SER A 525 -19.72 -31.87 21.99
C SER A 525 -20.72 -31.77 20.82
N THR A 526 -20.62 -32.64 19.81
CA THR A 526 -21.63 -32.81 18.77
C THR A 526 -22.50 -34.05 19.07
N PHE A 527 -23.64 -34.18 18.39
CA PHE A 527 -24.50 -35.37 18.50
C PHE A 527 -24.16 -36.46 17.47
N GLU A 528 -23.38 -36.12 16.45
CA GLU A 528 -22.98 -37.03 15.38
C GLU A 528 -21.66 -37.69 15.78
N ILE A 529 -21.51 -39.00 15.51
CA ILE A 529 -20.21 -39.65 15.66
C ILE A 529 -19.38 -39.27 14.43
N ASP A 530 -18.43 -38.37 14.61
CA ASP A 530 -17.64 -37.76 13.53
C ASP A 530 -16.15 -38.15 13.57
N GLY A 531 -15.74 -38.99 14.53
CA GLY A 531 -14.41 -39.58 14.59
C GLY A 531 -14.32 -40.85 15.45
N LEU A 532 -13.09 -41.19 15.86
CA LEU A 532 -12.81 -42.36 16.71
C LEU A 532 -13.02 -42.06 18.21
N ASN A 533 -13.68 -42.96 18.92
CA ASN A 533 -13.70 -42.88 20.39
C ASN A 533 -12.34 -43.25 21.00
N VAL A 534 -11.98 -42.66 22.14
CA VAL A 534 -10.77 -43.06 22.87
C VAL A 534 -10.82 -44.55 23.23
N GLY A 535 -9.80 -45.30 22.82
CA GLY A 535 -9.72 -46.75 22.97
C GLY A 535 -10.46 -47.54 21.88
N GLU A 536 -11.02 -46.89 20.86
CA GLU A 536 -11.59 -47.55 19.70
C GLU A 536 -10.49 -48.10 18.79
N GLN A 537 -10.69 -49.30 18.26
CA GLN A 537 -9.74 -49.89 17.31
C GLN A 537 -10.03 -49.41 15.90
N PHE A 538 -9.02 -48.93 15.18
CA PHE A 538 -9.16 -48.51 13.78
C PHE A 538 -8.66 -49.59 12.80
N LEU A 539 -9.14 -49.48 11.55
CA LEU A 539 -8.86 -50.41 10.45
C LEU A 539 -8.21 -49.67 9.28
N LEU A 540 -7.28 -50.30 8.59
CA LEU A 540 -6.58 -49.68 7.46
C LEU A 540 -7.01 -50.29 6.13
N LYS A 541 -7.07 -49.45 5.10
CA LYS A 541 -7.25 -49.84 3.71
C LYS A 541 -6.29 -49.08 2.81
N ILE A 542 -6.05 -49.61 1.62
CA ILE A 542 -5.33 -48.93 0.56
C ILE A 542 -6.12 -49.02 -0.74
N TRP A 543 -6.27 -47.90 -1.43
CA TRP A 543 -6.74 -47.86 -2.82
C TRP A 543 -5.55 -47.76 -3.76
N SER A 544 -5.45 -48.71 -4.69
CA SER A 544 -4.43 -48.68 -5.72
C SER A 544 -4.92 -47.87 -6.92
N LYS A 545 -4.21 -46.80 -7.26
CA LYS A 545 -4.53 -45.91 -8.38
C LYS A 545 -4.46 -46.61 -9.72
N ASN A 546 -3.41 -47.40 -9.93
CA ASN A 546 -3.18 -48.12 -11.19
C ASN A 546 -4.22 -49.22 -11.45
N GLN A 547 -4.73 -49.85 -10.40
CA GLN A 547 -5.73 -50.91 -10.51
C GLN A 547 -7.17 -50.40 -10.30
N ASN A 548 -7.31 -49.15 -9.84
CA ASN A 548 -8.55 -48.56 -9.36
C ASN A 548 -9.33 -49.50 -8.42
N LYS A 549 -8.64 -50.06 -7.41
CA LYS A 549 -9.21 -51.08 -6.53
C LYS A 549 -8.73 -50.92 -5.08
N GLU A 550 -9.67 -51.08 -4.16
CA GLU A 550 -9.44 -51.06 -2.70
C GLU A 550 -9.01 -52.45 -2.17
N TYR A 551 -8.10 -52.43 -1.19
CA TYR A 551 -7.63 -53.58 -0.46
C TYR A 551 -7.60 -53.29 1.04
N ASN A 552 -8.01 -54.25 1.87
CA ASN A 552 -7.81 -54.15 3.31
C ASN A 552 -6.35 -54.40 3.66
N LEU A 553 -5.85 -53.67 4.67
CA LEU A 553 -4.51 -53.83 5.21
C LEU A 553 -4.57 -54.57 6.55
N ASN A 554 -3.69 -55.57 6.70
CA ASN A 554 -3.48 -56.29 7.94
C ASN A 554 -2.16 -55.84 8.58
N VAL A 555 -2.26 -55.17 9.72
CA VAL A 555 -1.10 -54.73 10.51
C VAL A 555 -0.60 -55.90 11.35
N ILE A 556 0.65 -56.31 11.13
CA ILE A 556 1.27 -57.45 11.80
C ILE A 556 1.88 -57.03 13.13
N SER A 557 2.54 -55.87 13.18
CA SER A 557 3.17 -55.36 14.39
C SER A 557 3.34 -53.83 14.36
N PHE A 558 3.39 -53.24 15.54
CA PHE A 558 3.72 -51.83 15.79
C PHE A 558 5.13 -51.73 16.36
N LEU A 559 5.87 -50.72 15.94
CA LEU A 559 7.14 -50.31 16.56
C LEU A 559 6.86 -49.52 17.84
N GLU A 560 5.86 -48.65 17.78
CA GLU A 560 5.38 -47.81 18.89
C GLU A 560 3.86 -47.71 18.83
N GLY A 561 3.21 -47.58 19.99
CA GLY A 561 1.77 -47.43 20.08
C GLY A 561 1.00 -48.72 19.75
N SER A 562 -0.21 -48.55 19.22
CA SER A 562 -1.13 -49.64 18.92
C SER A 562 -2.14 -49.26 17.81
N ASN A 563 -3.05 -50.17 17.49
CA ASN A 563 -4.18 -49.90 16.59
C ASN A 563 -5.43 -49.38 17.32
N PHE A 564 -5.26 -48.81 18.52
CA PHE A 564 -6.34 -48.17 19.28
C PHE A 564 -6.13 -46.65 19.29
N PHE A 565 -7.22 -45.91 19.17
CA PHE A 565 -7.22 -44.46 19.19
C PHE A 565 -6.90 -43.91 20.58
N SER A 566 -6.07 -42.88 20.64
CA SER A 566 -5.79 -42.12 21.84
C SER A 566 -5.47 -40.67 21.47
N ASN A 567 -6.07 -39.71 22.16
CA ASN A 567 -5.84 -38.28 21.90
C ASN A 567 -4.34 -37.95 21.98
N ASN A 568 -3.84 -37.24 20.98
CA ASN A 568 -2.43 -36.90 20.76
C ASN A 568 -1.47 -38.11 20.77
N GLY A 569 -2.00 -39.31 20.53
CA GLY A 569 -1.24 -40.54 20.44
C GLY A 569 -0.35 -40.58 19.20
N ILE A 570 0.77 -41.27 19.32
CA ILE A 570 1.64 -41.57 18.19
C ILE A 570 1.74 -43.10 18.09
N SER A 571 1.39 -43.65 16.93
CA SER A 571 1.55 -45.07 16.61
C SER A 571 2.41 -45.23 15.38
N ILE A 572 3.37 -46.14 15.40
CA ILE A 572 4.25 -46.42 14.26
C ILE A 572 4.08 -47.89 13.88
N ILE A 573 3.64 -48.16 12.66
CA ILE A 573 3.55 -49.51 12.11
C ILE A 573 4.95 -50.01 11.80
N ASN A 574 5.29 -51.19 12.32
CA ASN A 574 6.54 -51.88 11.99
C ASN A 574 6.39 -52.78 10.77
N SER A 575 5.24 -53.44 10.62
CA SER A 575 4.98 -54.36 9.50
C SER A 575 3.51 -54.43 9.14
N VAL A 576 3.19 -54.30 7.84
CA VAL A 576 1.83 -54.32 7.29
C VAL A 576 1.80 -55.08 5.96
N THR A 577 0.71 -55.79 5.68
CA THR A 577 0.53 -56.55 4.43
C THR A 577 -0.91 -56.43 3.95
N LEU A 578 -1.19 -56.84 2.70
CA LEU A 578 -2.58 -56.97 2.24
C LEU A 578 -3.29 -58.09 3.02
N GLU A 579 -4.52 -57.84 3.45
CA GLU A 579 -5.35 -58.88 4.01
C GLU A 579 -5.62 -59.95 2.94
N LYS A 580 -5.03 -61.14 3.11
CA LYS A 580 -5.28 -62.26 2.20
C LYS A 580 -6.66 -62.82 2.47
N ILE A 581 -7.58 -62.61 1.53
CA ILE A 581 -8.82 -63.37 1.45
C ILE A 581 -8.42 -64.80 1.03
N ILE A 582 -8.29 -65.71 2.00
CA ILE A 582 -8.21 -67.14 1.69
C ILE A 582 -9.60 -67.55 1.20
N ASN A 583 -9.74 -67.71 -0.12
CA ASN A 583 -10.97 -68.24 -0.69
C ASN A 583 -10.94 -69.77 -0.53
N ASN A 584 -12.05 -70.36 -0.05
CA ASN A 584 -12.19 -71.83 0.12
C ASN A 584 -11.98 -72.65 -1.17
N ASN A 585 -11.82 -72.01 -2.33
CA ASN A 585 -11.63 -72.66 -3.64
C ASN A 585 -10.18 -72.59 -4.16
N ASP A 586 -9.25 -72.01 -3.42
CA ASP A 586 -7.85 -71.93 -3.85
C ASP A 586 -7.16 -73.29 -3.73
N SER A 587 -6.52 -73.74 -4.82
CA SER A 587 -5.78 -75.00 -4.87
C SER A 587 -4.33 -74.77 -4.43
N TYR A 588 -3.94 -75.32 -3.27
CA TYR A 588 -2.57 -75.19 -2.76
C TYR A 588 -1.70 -76.39 -3.14
N TYR A 589 -0.49 -76.13 -3.63
CA TYR A 589 0.53 -77.16 -3.89
C TYR A 589 1.55 -77.18 -2.76
N VAL A 590 1.77 -78.35 -2.15
CA VAL A 590 2.80 -78.54 -1.14
C VAL A 590 4.04 -79.11 -1.81
N LYS A 591 5.16 -78.39 -1.77
CA LYS A 591 6.46 -78.82 -2.32
C LYS A 591 7.49 -78.96 -1.20
N ASP A 592 8.42 -79.90 -1.34
CA ASP A 592 9.54 -80.03 -0.40
C ASP A 592 10.63 -78.96 -0.62
N LEU A 593 11.65 -78.93 0.25
CA LEU A 593 12.79 -78.00 0.16
C LEU A 593 13.61 -78.13 -1.14
N LEU A 594 13.36 -79.16 -1.94
CA LEU A 594 14.00 -79.41 -3.23
C LEU A 594 13.03 -79.13 -4.40
N GLY A 595 11.86 -78.54 -4.15
CA GLY A 595 10.88 -78.14 -5.15
C GLY A 595 10.02 -79.28 -5.71
N ARG A 596 10.02 -80.46 -5.09
CA ARG A 596 9.25 -81.63 -5.53
C ARG A 596 7.86 -81.64 -4.92
N ASP A 597 6.84 -81.96 -5.72
CA ASP A 597 5.47 -82.09 -5.24
C ASP A 597 5.36 -83.20 -4.19
N LEU A 598 4.83 -82.88 -3.01
CA LEU A 598 4.53 -83.85 -1.97
C LEU A 598 3.22 -84.56 -2.31
N LYS A 599 3.34 -85.77 -2.85
CA LYS A 599 2.19 -86.67 -3.07
C LYS A 599 1.89 -87.46 -1.80
N SER A 600 0.63 -87.47 -1.37
CA SER A 600 0.16 -88.34 -0.29
C SER A 600 0.43 -89.80 -0.67
N PRO A 601 1.16 -90.59 0.15
CA PRO A 601 1.50 -91.97 -0.20
C PRO A 601 0.29 -92.89 -0.41
N ASN A 602 -0.88 -92.54 0.16
CA ASN A 602 -2.04 -93.43 0.27
C ASN A 602 -3.38 -92.81 -0.18
N ASN A 603 -3.38 -91.75 -1.00
CA ASN A 603 -4.62 -91.01 -1.37
C ASN A 603 -5.37 -90.38 -0.16
N GLU A 604 -4.68 -90.13 0.95
CA GLU A 604 -5.27 -89.42 2.11
C GLU A 604 -5.05 -87.90 2.00
N ASN A 605 -6.02 -87.11 2.47
CA ASN A 605 -5.96 -85.66 2.44
C ASN A 605 -4.79 -85.11 3.29
N ILE A 606 -4.03 -84.16 2.75
CA ILE A 606 -2.99 -83.44 3.50
C ILE A 606 -3.67 -82.27 4.22
N VAL A 607 -3.67 -82.28 5.56
CA VAL A 607 -4.20 -81.18 6.37
C VAL A 607 -3.04 -80.26 6.80
N ILE A 608 -3.08 -79.02 6.33
CA ILE A 608 -2.14 -77.96 6.75
C ILE A 608 -2.84 -77.12 7.82
N LYS A 609 -2.28 -77.07 9.03
CA LYS A 609 -2.76 -76.19 10.10
C LYS A 609 -1.89 -74.94 10.19
N PHE A 610 -2.52 -73.80 9.94
CA PHE A 610 -1.94 -72.48 10.16
C PHE A 610 -2.27 -72.04 11.58
N TYR A 611 -1.24 -71.71 12.37
CA TYR A 611 -1.41 -71.17 13.71
C TYR A 611 -1.39 -69.64 13.66
N LYS A 612 -2.06 -68.99 14.62
CA LYS A 612 -2.18 -67.51 14.73
C LYS A 612 -0.84 -66.75 14.74
N ASN A 613 0.27 -67.43 15.01
CA ASN A 613 1.63 -66.89 15.00
C ASN A 613 2.38 -67.09 13.66
N GLY A 614 1.69 -67.49 12.59
CA GLY A 614 2.30 -67.75 11.28
C GLY A 614 3.10 -69.04 11.17
N SER A 615 3.23 -69.82 12.25
CA SER A 615 3.88 -71.13 12.17
C SER A 615 3.00 -72.15 11.44
N VAL A 616 3.62 -72.96 10.58
CA VAL A 616 2.97 -74.06 9.87
C VAL A 616 3.47 -75.37 10.48
N LYS A 617 2.57 -76.18 11.02
CA LYS A 617 2.91 -77.51 11.55
C LYS A 617 2.16 -78.56 10.74
N LEU A 618 2.90 -79.51 10.17
CA LEU A 618 2.32 -80.69 9.56
C LEU A 618 1.69 -81.53 10.69
N ALA A 619 0.36 -81.70 10.67
CA ALA A 619 -0.35 -82.55 11.62
C ALA A 619 -0.91 -83.74 10.83
N GLY A 620 -0.56 -84.95 11.27
CA GLY A 620 -0.78 -86.21 10.56
C GLY A 620 -2.23 -86.57 10.25
N PHE A 621 -2.34 -87.59 9.40
CA PHE A 621 -3.52 -88.15 8.76
C PHE A 621 -4.56 -88.70 9.74
N VAL A 622 -5.83 -88.31 9.59
CA VAL A 622 -6.99 -89.15 9.96
C VAL A 622 -8.20 -88.79 9.07
N ASN A 623 -8.71 -89.81 8.37
CA ASN A 623 -9.93 -89.96 7.56
C ASN A 623 -10.62 -88.70 6.98
#